data_AF-A0A965AZM7-F1
#
_entry.id   AF-A0A965AZM7-F1
#
_cell.length_a   1.000
_cell.length_b   1.000
_cell.length_c   1.000
_cell.angle_alpha   90.00
_cell.angle_beta   90.00
_cell.angle_gamma   90.00
#
_symmetry.space_group_name_H-M   'P 1'
#
loop_
_entity.id
_entity.type
_entity.pdbx_description
1 polymer ?
#
loop_
_entity_poly.entity_id
_entity_poly.type
_entity_poly.pdbx_seq_one_letter_code
_entity_poly.pdbx_strand_id
1 'polypeptide(L)'
;MPPKKKKQTWVDIANYKEENSEISWKEERDKSVEEEKTNQIKGKTKNQDIYIESIEKHTLTICSGPAGAGKTFIACGVAAGLLMQKKIEKIIIARPLIECGQKIGAFPGDLKEKTEPFMVAMLEAIGNFVTKTKMKSIRNDQVLEICPLELMRGRTFHDSVIILDEAQNATRRQLKMFLTRFGQNSKVIVCGDHTQTDLPHYEGNTMEWILQKLNHKDIAKVFLTGDDIQRHGLIKYIIEQLGE
;
A
#
# COMPACT_ATOMS: atom_id res chain seq x y z
N MET A 1 -1.46 -45.84 -32.66
CA MET A 1 -2.58 -44.88 -32.67
C MET A 1 -2.19 -43.68 -31.82
N PRO A 2 -2.10 -42.46 -32.39
CA PRO A 2 -1.73 -41.25 -31.65
C PRO A 2 -2.93 -40.67 -30.88
N PRO A 3 -2.71 -39.95 -29.76
CA PRO A 3 -3.79 -39.44 -28.92
C PRO A 3 -4.49 -38.24 -29.59
N LYS A 4 -5.84 -38.24 -29.52
CA LYS A 4 -6.69 -37.15 -30.03
C LYS A 4 -6.45 -35.87 -29.23
N LYS A 5 -6.00 -34.80 -29.91
CA LYS A 5 -5.91 -33.44 -29.35
C LYS A 5 -7.31 -32.94 -28.97
N LYS A 6 -7.52 -32.55 -27.71
CA LYS A 6 -8.72 -31.82 -27.26
C LYS A 6 -8.72 -30.42 -27.91
N LYS A 7 -9.81 -30.05 -28.58
CA LYS A 7 -10.01 -28.72 -29.15
C LYS A 7 -10.16 -27.71 -28.02
N GLN A 8 -9.30 -26.69 -28.03
CA GLN A 8 -9.37 -25.52 -27.15
C GLN A 8 -10.46 -24.60 -27.69
N THR A 9 -11.53 -24.40 -26.92
CA THR A 9 -12.63 -23.48 -27.28
C THR A 9 -12.23 -22.07 -26.87
N TRP A 10 -11.93 -21.22 -27.84
CA TRP A 10 -11.85 -19.78 -27.67
C TRP A 10 -13.27 -19.20 -27.81
N VAL A 11 -13.64 -18.30 -26.91
CA VAL A 11 -14.84 -17.48 -27.11
C VAL A 11 -14.43 -16.33 -28.03
N ASP A 12 -14.86 -16.38 -29.29
CA ASP A 12 -14.73 -15.26 -30.23
C ASP A 12 -15.68 -14.14 -29.80
N ILE A 13 -15.12 -13.08 -29.21
CA ILE A 13 -15.86 -11.89 -28.72
C ILE A 13 -16.52 -11.11 -29.88
N ALA A 14 -16.17 -11.40 -31.14
CA ALA A 14 -16.68 -10.68 -32.31
C ALA A 14 -18.10 -11.09 -32.77
N ASN A 15 -18.70 -12.16 -32.23
CA ASN A 15 -20.00 -12.68 -32.71
C ASN A 15 -21.12 -12.69 -31.65
N TYR A 16 -20.95 -12.01 -30.51
CA TYR A 16 -22.04 -11.86 -29.54
C TYR A 16 -23.04 -10.81 -30.05
N LYS A 17 -23.98 -11.25 -30.90
CA LYS A 17 -25.07 -10.41 -31.39
C LYS A 17 -25.96 -9.95 -30.23
N GLU A 18 -26.16 -8.65 -30.16
CA GLU A 18 -27.19 -7.99 -29.37
C GLU A 18 -28.57 -8.46 -29.82
N GLU A 19 -29.20 -9.32 -29.02
CA GLU A 19 -30.65 -9.56 -29.12
C GLU A 19 -31.22 -9.73 -27.70
N ASN A 20 -31.85 -8.65 -27.25
CA ASN A 20 -32.86 -8.56 -26.19
C ASN A 20 -32.63 -9.33 -24.89
N SER A 21 -32.05 -8.61 -23.93
CA SER A 21 -32.86 -8.21 -22.78
C SER A 21 -32.36 -6.85 -22.32
N GLU A 22 -33.25 -5.84 -22.29
CA GLU A 22 -33.08 -4.66 -21.45
C GLU A 22 -32.82 -5.13 -20.01
N ILE A 23 -31.56 -5.36 -19.69
CA ILE A 23 -31.12 -5.36 -18.30
C ILE A 23 -31.12 -3.88 -17.95
N SER A 24 -32.30 -3.41 -17.55
CA SER A 24 -32.42 -2.24 -16.70
C SER A 24 -31.46 -2.49 -15.54
N TRP A 25 -30.28 -1.88 -15.59
CA TRP A 25 -29.52 -1.55 -14.39
C TRP A 25 -30.40 -0.56 -13.64
N LYS A 26 -31.47 -1.06 -13.00
CA LYS A 26 -31.96 -0.41 -11.80
C LYS A 26 -30.75 -0.34 -10.92
N GLU A 27 -30.21 0.87 -10.80
CA GLU A 27 -29.48 1.27 -9.63
C GLU A 27 -30.40 1.00 -8.43
N GLU A 28 -30.46 -0.25 -7.99
CA GLU A 28 -30.53 -0.56 -6.57
C GLU A 28 -29.20 -0.07 -6.00
N ARG A 29 -29.07 1.27 -5.95
CA ARG A 29 -28.38 1.89 -4.84
C ARG A 29 -29.14 1.38 -3.64
N ASP A 30 -28.54 0.40 -2.98
CA ASP A 30 -28.84 0.11 -1.60
C ASP A 30 -28.84 1.45 -0.86
N LYS A 31 -30.05 1.99 -0.70
CA LYS A 31 -30.42 3.01 0.28
C LYS A 31 -30.49 2.39 1.67
N SER A 32 -30.01 1.16 1.81
CA SER A 32 -29.80 0.52 3.08
C SER A 32 -28.35 0.81 3.48
N VAL A 33 -28.25 1.63 4.52
CA VAL A 33 -27.14 1.60 5.47
C VAL A 33 -25.92 2.47 5.10
N GLU A 34 -26.02 3.78 5.35
CA GLU A 34 -24.90 4.57 5.89
C GLU A 34 -24.53 4.02 7.29
N GLU A 35 -24.17 2.73 7.38
CA GLU A 35 -23.50 2.22 8.58
C GLU A 35 -22.18 2.97 8.65
N GLU A 36 -21.88 3.45 9.85
CA GLU A 36 -20.54 3.84 10.22
C GLU A 36 -19.59 2.69 9.88
N LYS A 37 -19.01 2.69 8.68
CA LYS A 37 -17.86 1.88 8.33
C LYS A 37 -16.69 2.37 9.17
N THR A 38 -16.71 2.04 10.46
CA THR A 38 -15.54 1.98 11.32
C THR A 38 -14.97 0.57 11.17
N ASN A 39 -14.68 0.17 9.93
CA ASN A 39 -14.09 -1.13 9.67
C ASN A 39 -12.66 -1.08 10.20
N GLN A 40 -12.47 -1.35 11.50
CA GLN A 40 -11.15 -1.57 12.05
C GLN A 40 -10.50 -2.68 11.24
N ILE A 41 -9.29 -2.41 10.75
CA ILE A 41 -8.53 -3.41 10.02
C ILE A 41 -8.32 -4.62 10.93
N LYS A 42 -8.58 -5.82 10.39
CA LYS A 42 -8.29 -7.09 11.04
C LYS A 42 -7.29 -7.85 10.19
N GLY A 43 -6.32 -8.49 10.84
CA GLY A 43 -5.43 -9.41 10.16
C GLY A 43 -6.24 -10.60 9.68
N LYS A 44 -5.87 -11.11 8.51
CA LYS A 44 -6.42 -12.36 7.99
C LYS A 44 -5.48 -13.54 8.24
N THR A 45 -4.27 -13.25 8.72
CA THR A 45 -3.28 -14.22 9.19
C THR A 45 -2.70 -13.74 10.52
N LYS A 46 -2.10 -14.67 11.26
CA LYS A 46 -1.46 -14.36 12.54
C LYS A 46 -0.35 -13.30 12.40
N ASN A 47 0.44 -13.32 11.33
CA ASN A 47 1.50 -12.31 11.13
C ASN A 47 0.91 -10.94 10.82
N GLN A 48 -0.23 -10.88 10.14
CA GLN A 48 -0.96 -9.62 9.92
C GLN A 48 -1.55 -9.06 11.22
N ASP A 49 -2.05 -9.91 12.13
CA ASP A 49 -2.48 -9.46 13.46
C ASP A 49 -1.31 -8.91 14.27
N ILE A 50 -0.18 -9.62 14.29
CA ILE A 50 1.07 -9.14 14.92
C ILE A 50 1.50 -7.80 14.32
N TYR A 51 1.34 -7.63 13.01
CA TYR A 51 1.68 -6.38 12.35
C TYR A 51 0.79 -5.21 12.80
N ILE A 52 -0.52 -5.41 12.85
CA ILE A 52 -1.48 -4.42 13.35
C ILE A 52 -1.15 -4.02 14.80
N GLU A 53 -0.99 -5.02 15.67
CA GLU A 53 -0.66 -4.81 17.08
C GLU A 53 0.69 -4.09 17.26
N SER A 54 1.67 -4.41 16.41
CA SER A 54 2.98 -3.77 16.41
C SER A 54 2.88 -2.27 16.11
N ILE A 55 2.08 -1.89 15.10
CA ILE A 55 1.85 -0.47 14.76
C ILE A 55 1.20 0.26 15.94
N GLU A 56 0.24 -0.35 16.63
CA GLU A 56 -0.44 0.27 17.76
C GLU A 56 0.47 0.45 18.98
N LYS A 57 1.34 -0.52 19.26
CA LYS A 57 2.17 -0.53 20.49
C LYS A 57 3.50 0.20 20.38
N HIS A 58 4.03 0.39 19.17
CA HIS A 58 5.36 0.96 18.96
C HIS A 58 5.28 2.30 18.23
N THR A 59 6.29 3.15 18.44
CA THR A 59 6.45 4.41 17.70
C THR A 59 6.90 4.13 16.27
N LEU A 60 7.82 3.20 16.04
CA LEU A 60 8.30 2.81 14.72
C LEU A 60 8.03 1.32 14.46
N THR A 61 7.37 1.01 13.34
CA THR A 61 7.21 -0.36 12.86
C THR A 61 7.85 -0.51 11.49
N ILE A 62 8.77 -1.46 11.36
CA ILE A 62 9.38 -1.86 10.09
C ILE A 62 8.74 -3.18 9.67
N CYS A 63 8.04 -3.17 8.55
CA CYS A 63 7.37 -4.33 8.00
C CYS A 63 8.00 -4.73 6.67
N SER A 64 8.59 -5.92 6.64
CA SER A 64 9.10 -6.53 5.42
C SER A 64 8.23 -7.69 4.97
N GLY A 65 8.07 -7.88 3.67
CA GLY A 65 7.44 -9.07 3.11
C GLY A 65 7.09 -8.92 1.63
N PRO A 66 6.57 -9.96 0.98
CA PRO A 66 6.34 -9.96 -0.47
C PRO A 66 5.15 -9.07 -0.88
N ALA A 67 5.05 -8.82 -2.19
CA ALA A 67 3.93 -8.12 -2.79
C ALA A 67 2.60 -8.88 -2.60
N GLY A 68 1.58 -8.19 -2.12
CA GLY A 68 0.26 -8.78 -1.82
C GLY A 68 0.10 -9.34 -0.41
N ALA A 69 1.14 -9.30 0.44
CA ALA A 69 1.04 -9.70 1.85
C ALA A 69 0.24 -8.71 2.74
N GLY A 70 -0.16 -7.56 2.19
CA GLY A 70 -1.02 -6.59 2.88
C GLY A 70 -0.30 -5.47 3.65
N LYS A 71 1.03 -5.36 3.56
CA LYS A 71 1.87 -4.37 4.31
C LYS A 71 1.30 -2.95 4.29
N THR A 72 1.08 -2.40 3.10
CA THR A 72 0.66 -1.00 2.93
C THR A 72 -0.82 -0.82 3.21
N PHE A 73 -1.66 -1.77 2.77
CA PHE A 73 -3.10 -1.76 3.04
C PHE A 73 -3.41 -1.80 4.54
N ILE A 74 -2.72 -2.65 5.30
CA ILE A 74 -2.88 -2.75 6.75
C ILE A 74 -2.40 -1.47 7.43
N ALA A 75 -1.25 -0.91 7.02
CA ALA A 75 -0.75 0.36 7.54
C ALA A 75 -1.78 1.49 7.34
N CYS A 76 -2.37 1.60 6.15
CA CYS A 76 -3.43 2.54 5.84
C CYS A 76 -4.68 2.32 6.71
N GLY A 77 -5.06 1.06 6.94
CA GLY A 77 -6.19 0.71 7.81
C GLY A 77 -6.00 1.13 9.26
N VAL A 78 -4.81 0.87 9.83
CA VAL A 78 -4.49 1.31 11.18
C VAL A 78 -4.46 2.85 11.25
N ALA A 79 -3.84 3.50 10.26
CA ALA A 79 -3.77 4.97 10.21
C ALA A 79 -5.16 5.62 10.15
N ALA A 80 -6.04 5.11 9.29
CA ALA A 80 -7.43 5.56 9.19
C ALA A 80 -8.19 5.33 10.51
N GLY A 81 -8.00 4.17 11.14
CA GLY A 81 -8.60 3.87 12.45
C GLY A 81 -8.17 4.86 13.53
N LEU A 82 -6.88 5.16 13.63
CA LEU A 82 -6.35 6.14 14.59
C LEU A 82 -6.87 7.55 14.33
N LEU A 83 -7.00 7.94 13.06
CA LEU A 83 -7.59 9.21 12.65
C LEU A 83 -9.07 9.30 13.05
N MET A 84 -9.85 8.23 12.83
CA MET A 84 -11.27 8.19 13.21
C MET A 84 -11.46 8.22 14.73
N GLN A 85 -10.54 7.61 15.47
CA GLN A 85 -10.48 7.67 16.93
C GLN A 85 -9.95 9.01 17.47
N LYS A 86 -9.60 9.97 16.60
CA LYS A 86 -9.01 11.27 16.96
C LYS A 86 -7.72 11.15 17.78
N LYS A 87 -6.96 10.06 17.60
CA LYS A 87 -5.65 9.86 18.26
C LYS A 87 -4.51 10.58 17.54
N ILE A 88 -4.72 10.86 16.25
CA ILE A 88 -3.83 11.61 15.37
C ILE A 88 -4.68 12.57 14.53
N GLU A 89 -4.04 13.61 14.02
CA GLU A 89 -4.66 14.66 13.21
C GLU A 89 -4.37 14.49 11.72
N LYS A 90 -3.26 13.84 11.35
CA LYS A 90 -2.80 13.75 9.96
C LYS A 90 -2.22 12.40 9.60
N ILE A 91 -2.46 11.97 8.36
CA ILE A 91 -1.82 10.80 7.73
C ILE A 91 -0.91 11.32 6.61
N ILE A 92 0.36 10.92 6.63
CA ILE A 92 1.33 11.21 5.59
C ILE A 92 1.80 9.88 4.98
N ILE A 93 1.70 9.75 3.66
CA ILE A 93 2.17 8.58 2.92
C ILE A 93 3.20 9.05 1.90
N ALA A 94 4.42 8.54 2.04
CA ALA A 94 5.52 8.83 1.15
C ALA A 94 5.98 7.59 0.41
N ARG A 95 6.44 7.78 -0.83
CA ARG A 95 7.07 6.72 -1.64
C ARG A 95 8.31 7.26 -2.35
N PRO A 96 9.43 6.53 -2.39
CA PRO A 96 10.60 6.91 -3.17
C PRO A 96 10.26 6.93 -4.67
N LEU A 97 10.77 7.92 -5.39
CA LEU A 97 10.73 7.90 -6.86
C LEU A 97 11.78 6.92 -7.39
N ILE A 98 11.36 5.98 -8.22
CA ILE A 98 12.24 4.98 -8.84
C ILE A 98 12.52 5.42 -10.26
N GLU A 99 13.79 5.57 -10.62
CA GLU A 99 14.19 5.70 -12.02
C GLU A 99 14.23 4.29 -12.63
N CYS A 100 13.11 3.78 -13.14
CA CYS A 100 13.09 2.47 -13.81
C CYS A 100 13.84 2.56 -15.15
N GLY A 101 15.16 2.38 -15.13
CA GLY A 101 16.02 2.20 -16.30
C GLY A 101 16.16 3.38 -17.28
N GLN A 102 15.33 4.42 -17.14
CA GLN A 102 15.45 5.68 -17.85
C GLN A 102 15.42 6.82 -16.82
N LYS A 103 16.22 7.87 -17.04
CA LYS A 103 16.20 9.10 -16.20
C LYS A 103 14.74 9.53 -16.03
N ILE A 104 14.35 10.02 -14.85
CA ILE A 104 12.98 10.51 -14.57
C ILE A 104 12.44 11.44 -15.68
N GLY A 105 13.29 12.10 -16.46
CA GLY A 105 12.92 12.90 -17.64
C GLY A 105 12.46 12.17 -18.90
N ALA A 106 12.43 10.82 -18.96
CA ALA A 106 12.15 10.08 -20.20
C ALA A 106 10.67 9.70 -20.42
N PHE A 107 9.84 9.75 -19.38
CA PHE A 107 8.39 9.74 -19.53
C PHE A 107 7.89 11.18 -19.76
N PRO A 108 7.15 11.49 -20.84
CA PRO A 108 6.56 12.83 -21.02
C PRO A 108 5.56 13.09 -19.89
N GLY A 109 5.71 14.23 -19.19
CA GLY A 109 4.79 14.66 -18.13
C GLY A 109 5.42 15.37 -16.92
N ASP A 110 4.64 16.23 -16.26
CA ASP A 110 4.99 16.89 -14.98
C ASP A 110 5.15 15.82 -13.86
N LEU A 111 5.89 16.12 -12.80
CA LEU A 111 6.10 15.25 -11.64
C LEU A 111 4.77 14.72 -11.06
N LYS A 112 3.70 15.50 -11.23
CA LYS A 112 2.33 15.12 -10.88
C LYS A 112 1.81 13.91 -11.66
N GLU A 113 1.96 13.87 -12.98
CA GLU A 113 1.42 12.77 -13.82
C GLU A 113 2.11 11.44 -13.51
N LYS A 114 3.39 11.48 -13.10
CA LYS A 114 4.17 10.30 -12.72
C LYS A 114 3.82 9.74 -11.35
N THR A 115 3.27 10.59 -10.48
CA THR A 115 2.94 10.23 -9.11
C THR A 115 1.46 9.87 -8.94
N GLU A 116 0.62 10.23 -9.92
CA GLU A 116 -0.82 10.05 -9.90
C GLU A 116 -1.28 8.59 -9.72
N PRO A 117 -0.72 7.58 -10.41
CA PRO A 117 -1.16 6.20 -10.23
C PRO A 117 -0.99 5.69 -8.79
N PHE A 118 0.10 6.06 -8.11
CA PHE A 118 0.33 5.70 -6.71
C PHE A 118 -0.63 6.46 -5.77
N MET A 119 -0.87 7.75 -6.04
CA MET A 119 -1.80 8.55 -5.24
C MET A 119 -3.21 7.95 -5.25
N VAL A 120 -3.70 7.50 -6.42
CA VAL A 120 -5.00 6.84 -6.54
C VAL A 120 -5.06 5.59 -5.67
N ALA A 121 -4.06 4.70 -5.74
CA ALA A 121 -4.03 3.47 -4.97
C ALA A 121 -4.06 3.72 -3.44
N MET A 122 -3.33 4.74 -2.97
CA MET A 122 -3.32 5.10 -1.55
C MET A 122 -4.65 5.73 -1.09
N LEU A 123 -5.28 6.54 -1.95
CA LEU A 123 -6.61 7.10 -1.68
C LEU A 123 -7.68 6.01 -1.59
N GLU A 124 -7.62 5.01 -2.47
CA GLU A 124 -8.50 3.84 -2.42
C GLU A 124 -8.27 3.03 -1.15
N ALA A 125 -7.01 2.77 -0.79
CA ALA A 125 -6.67 2.04 0.44
C ALA A 125 -7.28 2.71 1.67
N ILE A 126 -7.10 4.02 1.86
CA ILE A 126 -7.71 4.76 2.98
C ILE A 126 -9.25 4.76 2.87
N GLY A 127 -9.79 4.93 1.67
CA GLY A 127 -11.22 4.95 1.39
C GLY A 127 -11.98 3.66 1.77
N ASN A 128 -11.28 2.54 1.94
CA ASN A 128 -11.88 1.30 2.45
C ASN A 128 -12.25 1.37 3.94
N PHE A 129 -11.67 2.30 4.69
CA PHE A 129 -11.79 2.39 6.16
C PHE A 129 -12.53 3.64 6.64
N VAL A 130 -12.97 4.49 5.72
CA VAL A 130 -13.71 5.72 6.03
C VAL A 130 -14.93 5.86 5.14
N THR A 131 -15.96 6.56 5.62
CA THR A 131 -17.15 6.84 4.80
C THR A 131 -16.80 7.80 3.65
N LYS A 132 -17.59 7.78 2.57
CA LYS A 132 -17.39 8.69 1.42
C LYS A 132 -17.40 10.16 1.85
N THR A 133 -18.29 10.53 2.76
CA THR A 133 -18.39 11.89 3.31
C THR A 133 -17.14 12.26 4.09
N LYS A 134 -16.65 11.35 4.94
CA LYS A 134 -15.42 11.59 5.70
C LYS A 134 -14.19 11.67 4.80
N MET A 135 -14.10 10.84 3.76
CA MET A 135 -13.03 10.90 2.77
C MET A 135 -12.96 12.26 2.08
N LYS A 136 -14.10 12.88 1.76
CA LYS A 136 -14.14 14.22 1.18
C LYS A 136 -13.56 15.28 2.14
N SER A 137 -13.96 15.25 3.42
CA SER A 137 -13.36 16.13 4.45
C SER A 137 -11.86 15.89 4.59
N ILE A 138 -11.42 14.63 4.70
CA ILE A 138 -9.99 14.28 4.81
C ILE A 138 -9.16 14.88 3.65
N ARG A 139 -9.70 14.87 2.43
CA ARG A 139 -9.04 15.47 1.26
C ARG A 139 -9.05 16.99 1.31
N ASN A 140 -10.19 17.61 1.60
CA ASN A 140 -10.35 19.06 1.60
C ASN A 140 -9.52 19.73 2.71
N ASP A 141 -9.49 19.10 3.89
CA ASP A 141 -8.82 19.61 5.08
C ASP A 141 -7.31 19.28 5.08
N GLN A 142 -6.80 18.68 3.99
CA GLN A 142 -5.41 18.24 3.85
C GLN A 142 -4.94 17.32 5.01
N VAL A 143 -5.86 16.54 5.56
CA VAL A 143 -5.63 15.57 6.65
C VAL A 143 -4.90 14.32 6.13
N LEU A 144 -5.10 13.97 4.85
CA LEU A 144 -4.31 12.95 4.17
C LEU A 144 -3.38 13.62 3.16
N GLU A 145 -2.09 13.39 3.32
CA GLU A 145 -1.05 13.85 2.41
C GLU A 145 -0.35 12.65 1.78
N ILE A 146 -0.35 12.58 0.45
CA ILE A 146 0.40 11.56 -0.31
C ILE A 146 1.42 12.30 -1.15
N CYS A 147 2.70 12.00 -0.97
CA CYS A 147 3.77 12.76 -1.62
C CYS A 147 4.99 11.91 -1.98
N PRO A 148 5.80 12.35 -2.95
CA PRO A 148 7.15 11.84 -3.13
C PRO A 148 7.99 12.04 -1.88
N LEU A 149 8.87 11.08 -1.57
CA LEU A 149 9.73 11.11 -0.40
C LEU A 149 10.57 12.40 -0.29
N GLU A 150 10.99 12.95 -1.43
CA GLU A 150 11.80 14.17 -1.51
C GLU A 150 11.11 15.40 -0.89
N LEU A 151 9.78 15.45 -0.91
CA LEU A 151 8.99 16.57 -0.39
C LEU A 151 8.89 16.57 1.14
N MET A 152 9.42 15.55 1.81
CA MET A 152 9.47 15.50 3.27
C MET A 152 10.65 16.28 3.86
N ARG A 153 11.61 16.72 3.03
CA ARG A 153 12.81 17.42 3.50
C ARG A 153 12.44 18.69 4.26
N GLY A 154 13.09 18.89 5.41
CA GLY A 154 12.95 20.10 6.22
C GLY A 154 11.63 20.20 6.98
N ARG A 155 10.78 19.16 6.92
CA ARG A 155 9.52 19.10 7.64
C ARG A 155 9.66 18.28 8.90
N THR A 156 8.77 18.54 9.85
CA THR A 156 8.56 17.73 11.06
C THR A 156 7.07 17.52 11.22
N PHE A 157 6.64 16.29 11.48
CA PHE A 157 5.25 15.89 11.52
C PHE A 157 4.87 15.42 12.92
N HIS A 158 4.07 16.21 13.61
CA HIS A 158 3.49 15.90 14.92
C HIS A 158 2.10 15.29 14.75
N ASP A 159 1.61 14.59 15.77
CA ASP A 159 0.22 14.10 15.84
C ASP A 159 -0.20 13.34 14.58
N SER A 160 0.68 12.50 14.06
CA SER A 160 0.51 11.93 12.72
C SER A 160 0.95 10.48 12.58
N VAL A 161 0.32 9.78 11.63
CA VAL A 161 0.83 8.51 11.13
C VAL A 161 1.59 8.78 9.83
N ILE A 162 2.84 8.35 9.78
CA ILE A 162 3.77 8.60 8.67
C ILE A 162 4.20 7.26 8.09
N ILE A 163 3.82 7.00 6.84
CA ILE A 163 4.04 5.73 6.16
C ILE A 163 5.05 5.95 5.04
N LEU A 164 6.13 5.16 5.01
CA LEU A 164 7.00 5.02 3.85
C LEU A 164 6.67 3.70 3.14
N ASP A 165 6.13 3.81 1.93
CA ASP A 165 5.85 2.66 1.06
C ASP A 165 7.01 2.39 0.10
N GLU A 166 7.19 1.13 -0.29
CA GLU A 166 8.31 0.64 -1.11
C GLU A 166 9.69 1.12 -0.63
N ALA A 167 9.95 1.03 0.67
CA ALA A 167 11.16 1.55 1.29
C ALA A 167 12.46 0.90 0.78
N GLN A 168 12.39 -0.30 0.16
CA GLN A 168 13.54 -0.92 -0.50
C GLN A 168 14.09 -0.08 -1.66
N ASN A 169 13.28 0.84 -2.18
CA ASN A 169 13.64 1.73 -3.27
C ASN A 169 14.16 3.09 -2.80
N ALA A 170 14.25 3.32 -1.49
CA ALA A 170 14.93 4.47 -0.94
C ALA A 170 16.44 4.23 -0.84
N THR A 171 17.24 5.26 -1.09
CA THR A 171 18.64 5.28 -0.64
C THR A 171 18.70 5.34 0.89
N ARG A 172 19.81 4.87 1.48
CA ARG A 172 20.06 5.01 2.93
C ARG A 172 19.97 6.47 3.39
N ARG A 173 20.39 7.43 2.56
CA ARG A 173 20.29 8.87 2.85
C ARG A 173 18.83 9.33 2.90
N GLN A 174 18.01 8.94 1.93
CA GLN A 174 16.58 9.25 1.93
C GLN A 174 15.89 8.62 3.15
N LEU A 175 16.23 7.38 3.52
CA LEU A 175 15.62 6.74 4.67
C LEU A 175 16.03 7.39 6.01
N LYS A 176 17.30 7.79 6.17
CA LYS A 176 17.73 8.61 7.32
C LYS A 176 16.98 9.95 7.38
N MET A 177 16.80 10.59 6.24
CA MET A 177 16.02 11.82 6.14
C MET A 177 14.58 11.58 6.61
N PHE A 178 13.92 10.54 6.09
CA PHE A 178 12.55 10.13 6.47
C PHE A 178 12.40 9.87 7.98
N LEU A 179 13.25 9.01 8.53
CA LEU A 179 13.19 8.59 9.94
C LEU A 179 13.48 9.74 10.92
N THR A 180 13.94 10.91 10.45
CA THR A 180 14.15 12.10 11.29
C THR A 180 13.06 13.17 11.09
N ARG A 181 11.96 12.86 10.37
CA ARG A 181 10.86 13.79 10.15
C ARG A 181 9.71 13.64 11.15
N PHE A 182 9.66 12.58 11.94
CA PHE A 182 8.57 12.40 12.89
C PHE A 182 8.78 13.25 14.15
N GLY A 183 7.70 13.84 14.64
CA GLY A 183 7.63 14.65 15.85
C GLY A 183 6.93 13.92 16.99
N GLN A 184 6.43 14.70 17.95
CA GLN A 184 5.69 14.18 19.10
C GLN A 184 4.34 13.56 18.69
N ASN A 185 3.90 12.56 19.46
CA ASN A 185 2.62 11.86 19.25
C ASN A 185 2.45 11.30 17.81
N SER A 186 3.55 10.90 17.18
CA SER A 186 3.54 10.34 15.83
C SER A 186 3.86 8.86 15.83
N LYS A 187 3.31 8.14 14.85
CA LYS A 187 3.65 6.75 14.53
C LYS A 187 4.29 6.69 13.16
N VAL A 188 5.35 5.92 13.04
CA VAL A 188 6.12 5.75 11.80
C VAL A 188 6.04 4.30 11.36
N ILE A 189 5.70 4.11 10.09
CA ILE A 189 5.57 2.78 9.48
C ILE A 189 6.44 2.75 8.24
N VAL A 190 7.35 1.78 8.17
CA VAL A 190 8.22 1.55 7.01
C VAL A 190 7.84 0.22 6.39
N CYS A 191 7.27 0.25 5.20
CA CYS A 191 6.84 -0.91 4.43
C CYS A 191 7.82 -1.17 3.29
N GLY A 192 8.23 -2.42 3.10
CA GLY A 192 9.02 -2.80 1.94
C GLY A 192 9.27 -4.30 1.83
N ASP A 193 10.20 -4.69 0.98
CA ASP A 193 10.68 -6.06 0.86
C ASP A 193 12.22 -6.10 0.91
N HIS A 194 12.78 -6.64 1.99
CA HIS A 194 14.22 -6.79 2.18
C HIS A 194 14.89 -7.75 1.18
N THR A 195 14.13 -8.57 0.46
CA THR A 195 14.67 -9.46 -0.58
C THR A 195 14.72 -8.80 -1.95
N GLN A 196 14.05 -7.66 -2.13
CA GLN A 196 13.98 -6.92 -3.41
C GLN A 196 14.77 -5.61 -3.34
N THR A 197 15.36 -5.19 -4.45
CA THR A 197 15.96 -3.85 -4.60
C THR A 197 15.90 -3.43 -6.05
N ASP A 198 15.19 -2.34 -6.35
CA ASP A 198 15.11 -1.80 -7.72
C ASP A 198 16.23 -0.76 -8.00
N LEU A 199 17.13 -0.54 -7.04
CA LEU A 199 18.23 0.42 -7.18
C LEU A 199 19.37 -0.14 -8.07
N PRO A 200 19.79 0.59 -9.12
CA PRO A 200 20.84 0.13 -10.05
C PRO A 200 22.25 0.15 -9.45
N HIS A 201 22.47 0.89 -8.36
CA HIS A 201 23.78 1.01 -7.71
C HIS A 201 23.72 0.52 -6.26
N TYR A 202 24.59 -0.46 -6.01
CA TYR A 202 24.59 -1.36 -4.87
C TYR A 202 25.18 -0.69 -3.62
N GLU A 203 24.49 0.29 -3.04
CA GLU A 203 24.78 0.69 -1.64
C GLU A 203 24.29 -0.37 -0.62
N GLY A 204 23.83 -1.53 -1.10
CA GLY A 204 23.22 -2.61 -0.31
C GLY A 204 21.73 -2.35 -0.07
N ASN A 205 20.98 -3.42 0.25
CA ASN A 205 19.54 -3.32 0.48
C ASN A 205 19.24 -2.40 1.68
N THR A 206 18.51 -1.30 1.44
CA THR A 206 18.19 -0.29 2.46
C THR A 206 17.29 -0.85 3.58
N MET A 207 16.36 -1.74 3.25
CA MET A 207 15.51 -2.41 4.24
C MET A 207 16.33 -3.33 5.13
N GLU A 208 17.19 -4.18 4.55
CA GLU A 208 18.09 -5.04 5.31
C GLU A 208 18.99 -4.22 6.25
N TRP A 209 19.51 -3.10 5.75
CA TRP A 209 20.35 -2.20 6.54
C TRP A 209 19.67 -1.66 7.80
N ILE A 210 18.41 -1.20 7.73
CA ILE A 210 17.70 -0.74 8.93
C ILE A 210 17.27 -1.87 9.85
N LEU A 211 16.91 -3.03 9.28
CA LEU A 211 16.56 -4.22 10.05
C LEU A 211 17.74 -4.68 10.91
N GLN A 212 18.97 -4.57 10.42
CA GLN A 212 20.16 -4.88 11.19
C GLN A 212 20.54 -3.77 12.18
N LYS A 213 20.48 -2.50 11.77
CA LYS A 213 21.03 -1.40 12.57
C LYS A 213 20.12 -0.88 13.68
N LEU A 214 18.80 -0.89 13.49
CA LEU A 214 17.88 -0.31 14.46
C LEU A 214 17.50 -1.35 15.49
N ASN A 215 17.89 -1.15 16.75
CA ASN A 215 17.50 -2.02 17.86
C ASN A 215 17.12 -1.16 19.07
N HIS A 216 15.81 -1.03 19.31
CA HIS A 216 15.26 -0.25 20.41
C HIS A 216 13.89 -0.83 20.80
N LYS A 217 13.52 -0.75 22.08
CA LYS A 217 12.27 -1.34 22.62
C LYS A 217 10.99 -0.80 21.99
N ASP A 218 11.06 0.38 21.41
CA ASP A 218 9.95 1.09 20.77
C ASP A 218 9.98 0.98 19.23
N ILE A 219 10.76 0.01 18.73
CA ILE A 219 10.85 -0.34 17.32
C ILE A 219 10.40 -1.79 17.15
N ALA A 220 9.31 -2.00 16.42
CA ALA A 220 8.89 -3.34 16.01
C ALA A 220 9.45 -3.68 14.63
N LYS A 221 9.82 -4.95 14.45
CA LYS A 221 10.20 -5.54 13.17
C LYS A 221 9.27 -6.70 12.89
N VAL A 222 8.56 -6.64 11.77
CA VAL A 222 7.57 -7.65 11.39
C VAL A 222 7.91 -8.17 10.01
N PHE A 223 7.86 -9.49 9.88
CA PHE A 223 8.13 -10.20 8.63
C PHE A 223 6.86 -10.91 8.19
N LEU A 224 6.27 -10.42 7.09
CA LEU A 224 5.23 -11.12 6.37
C LEU A 224 5.90 -12.02 5.31
N THR A 225 5.25 -13.15 5.03
CA THR A 225 5.76 -14.23 4.21
C THR A 225 4.83 -14.48 3.02
N GLY A 226 5.18 -15.46 2.16
CA GLY A 226 4.30 -15.91 1.09
C GLY A 226 2.95 -16.42 1.59
N ASP A 227 2.90 -17.00 2.80
CA ASP A 227 1.67 -17.51 3.41
C ASP A 227 0.70 -16.39 3.83
N ASP A 228 1.21 -15.14 3.91
CA ASP A 228 0.40 -13.96 4.21
C ASP A 228 -0.23 -13.35 2.95
N ILE A 229 0.07 -13.89 1.76
CA ILE A 229 -0.47 -13.42 0.49
C ILE A 229 -1.91 -13.88 0.32
N GLN A 230 -2.82 -12.91 0.36
CA GLN A 230 -4.26 -13.11 0.19
C GLN A 230 -4.64 -12.97 -1.29
N ARG A 231 -4.29 -13.96 -2.11
CA ARG A 231 -4.68 -14.00 -3.53
C ARG A 231 -5.88 -14.93 -3.73
N HIS A 232 -6.76 -14.53 -4.64
CA HIS A 232 -7.83 -15.41 -5.10
C HIS A 232 -7.25 -16.72 -5.66
N GLY A 233 -7.91 -17.85 -5.45
CA GLY A 233 -7.40 -19.17 -5.87
C GLY A 233 -7.06 -19.25 -7.37
N LEU A 234 -7.81 -18.51 -8.20
CA LEU A 234 -7.51 -18.36 -9.63
C LEU A 234 -6.15 -17.70 -9.89
N ILE A 235 -5.77 -16.68 -9.12
CA ILE A 235 -4.48 -15.99 -9.30
C ILE A 235 -3.34 -16.95 -8.97
N LYS A 236 -3.49 -17.77 -7.91
CA LYS A 236 -2.50 -18.81 -7.58
C LYS A 236 -2.33 -19.79 -8.74
N TYR A 237 -3.44 -20.29 -9.29
CA TYR A 237 -3.42 -21.14 -10.48
C TYR A 237 -2.71 -20.47 -11.67
N ILE A 238 -3.03 -19.20 -11.96
CA ILE A 238 -2.42 -18.44 -13.06
C ILE A 238 -0.90 -18.37 -12.89
N ILE A 239 -0.40 -18.02 -11.70
CA ILE A 239 1.04 -17.91 -11.44
C ILE A 239 1.72 -19.27 -11.61
N GLU A 240 1.14 -20.33 -11.06
CA GLU A 240 1.64 -21.70 -11.22
C GLU A 240 1.70 -22.13 -12.70
N GLN A 241 0.75 -21.71 -13.53
CA GLN A 241 0.75 -22.02 -14.96
C GLN A 241 1.73 -21.15 -15.78
N LEU A 242 1.98 -19.91 -15.35
CA LEU A 242 2.82 -18.96 -16.09
C LEU A 242 4.30 -19.00 -15.68
N GLY A 243 4.64 -19.62 -14.55
CA GLY A 243 6.03 -19.87 -14.14
C GLY A 243 6.81 -18.62 -13.70
N GLU A 244 6.11 -17.65 -13.08
CA GLU A 244 6.74 -16.55 -12.33
C GLU A 244 7.14 -16.98 -10.91
#